data_AF-A0A4Y1QQF8-F1
#
_entry.id   AF-A0A4Y1QQF8-F1
#
_cell.length_a   1.000
_cell.length_b   1.000
_cell.length_c   1.000
_cell.angle_alpha   90.00
_cell.angle_beta   90.00
_cell.angle_gamma   90.00
#
_symmetry.space_group_name_H-M   'P 1'
#
loop_
_entity.id
_entity.type
_entity.pdbx_description
1 polymer ?
#
loop_
_entity_poly.entity_id
_entity_poly.type
_entity_poly.pdbx_seq_one_letter_code
_entity_poly.pdbx_strand_id
1 'polypeptide(L)'
;MPAILKDSAASTWLSVAVDDSKMYVTEKISGVTYSFDPNSKAWFGPYDLRPDGSVFISVIGFANGRLILVGAVGNAENLKGVKVWEVKGALLERKEMIGEMPAEMVEMVKGESGCVTSIGMSCMGNSVCLHNPAEPAEIIICELEGGGCTWVSVHNDVVNDGSRMQRLVVTCSNVGLPDLHKAVQVGAPRIV
;
A
#
# COMPACT_ATOMS: atom_id res chain seq x y z
N MET A 1 1.19 -19.09 11.16
CA MET A 1 1.24 -17.63 11.32
C MET A 1 1.65 -17.31 12.75
N PRO A 2 2.63 -16.40 12.96
CA PRO A 2 3.06 -15.96 14.28
C PRO A 2 1.87 -15.56 15.15
N ALA A 3 1.91 -15.90 16.44
CA ALA A 3 0.78 -15.68 17.35
C ALA A 3 0.35 -14.20 17.41
N ILE A 4 1.31 -13.27 17.36
CA ILE A 4 1.06 -11.82 17.36
C ILE A 4 0.21 -11.33 16.17
N LEU A 5 0.22 -12.06 15.05
CA LEU A 5 -0.58 -11.70 13.87
C LEU A 5 -1.94 -12.40 13.88
N LYS A 6 -2.14 -13.41 14.72
CA LYS A 6 -3.32 -14.30 14.71
C LYS A 6 -4.61 -13.56 15.05
N ASP A 7 -4.53 -12.58 15.94
CA ASP A 7 -5.70 -11.83 16.41
C ASP A 7 -5.95 -10.54 15.62
N SER A 8 -5.10 -10.25 14.62
CA SER A 8 -5.12 -9.00 13.84
C SER A 8 -5.54 -9.20 12.38
N ALA A 9 -6.47 -10.12 12.09
CA ALA A 9 -6.72 -10.59 10.72
C ALA A 9 -7.35 -9.59 9.74
N ALA A 10 -7.64 -8.35 10.15
CA ALA A 10 -8.26 -7.35 9.28
C ALA A 10 -7.23 -6.54 8.48
N SER A 11 -7.55 -6.20 7.23
CA SER A 11 -6.70 -5.38 6.34
C SER A 11 -6.50 -3.94 6.83
N THR A 12 -7.30 -3.50 7.80
CA THR A 12 -7.08 -2.24 8.53
C THR A 12 -5.85 -2.32 9.43
N TRP A 13 -5.46 -3.52 9.87
CA TRP A 13 -4.38 -3.77 10.82
C TRP A 13 -3.16 -4.43 10.19
N LEU A 14 -3.33 -5.19 9.10
CA LEU A 14 -2.21 -5.85 8.42
C LEU A 14 -1.96 -5.26 7.03
N SER A 15 -0.69 -5.18 6.67
CA SER A 15 -0.22 -4.99 5.31
C SER A 15 0.51 -6.24 4.85
N VAL A 16 0.27 -6.64 3.60
CA VAL A 16 0.88 -7.84 3.01
C VAL A 16 1.57 -7.46 1.72
N ALA A 17 2.81 -7.92 1.55
CA ALA A 17 3.55 -7.83 0.29
C ALA A 17 4.03 -9.23 -0.10
N VAL A 18 3.92 -9.60 -1.37
CA VAL A 18 4.33 -10.91 -1.86
C VAL A 18 5.20 -10.73 -3.10
N ASP A 19 6.32 -11.44 -3.15
CA ASP A 19 7.09 -11.69 -4.36
C ASP A 19 7.13 -13.20 -4.65
N ASP A 20 7.86 -13.60 -5.70
CA ASP A 20 7.97 -15.01 -6.11
C ASP A 20 8.63 -15.91 -5.07
N SER A 21 9.30 -15.34 -4.06
CA SER A 21 10.12 -16.04 -3.08
C SER A 21 9.51 -16.08 -1.68
N LYS A 22 8.86 -14.99 -1.24
CA LYS A 22 8.41 -14.79 0.14
C LYS A 22 7.15 -13.94 0.21
N MET A 23 6.37 -14.19 1.26
CA MET A 23 5.29 -13.31 1.70
C MET A 23 5.73 -12.56 2.94
N TYR A 24 5.55 -11.25 2.96
CA TYR A 24 5.79 -10.38 4.11
C TYR A 24 4.45 -9.93 4.69
N VAL A 25 4.33 -10.00 6.01
CA VAL A 25 3.14 -9.54 6.73
C VAL A 25 3.57 -8.58 7.82
N THR A 26 3.08 -7.35 7.76
CA THR A 26 3.38 -6.26 8.68
C THR A 26 2.12 -5.87 9.44
N GLU A 27 2.21 -5.82 10.76
CA GLU A 27 1.19 -5.16 11.57
C GLU A 27 1.42 -3.64 11.49
N LYS A 28 0.41 -2.92 11.00
CA LYS A 28 0.59 -1.55 10.50
C LYS A 28 1.03 -0.59 11.61
N ILE A 29 0.53 -0.73 12.84
CA ILE A 29 0.77 0.26 13.89
C ILE A 29 2.15 0.09 14.52
N SER A 30 2.52 -1.14 14.89
CA SER A 30 3.82 -1.45 15.47
C SER A 30 4.94 -1.52 14.42
N GLY A 31 4.60 -1.75 13.16
CA GLY A 31 5.56 -2.04 12.09
C GLY A 31 6.25 -3.41 12.21
N VAL A 32 5.85 -4.22 13.19
CA VAL A 32 6.38 -5.58 13.37
C VAL A 32 6.02 -6.40 12.14
N THR A 33 7.05 -6.97 11.53
CA THR A 33 6.95 -7.67 10.27
C THR A 33 7.50 -9.08 10.38
N TYR A 34 6.85 -10.03 9.72
CA TYR A 34 7.34 -11.38 9.55
C TYR A 34 7.36 -11.74 8.08
N SER A 35 8.29 -12.60 7.69
CA SER A 35 8.31 -13.21 6.36
C SER A 35 7.93 -14.68 6.45
N PHE A 36 7.22 -15.17 5.44
CA PHE A 36 6.88 -16.56 5.25
C PHE A 36 7.55 -17.06 3.97
N ASP A 37 8.28 -18.15 4.11
CA ASP A 37 8.95 -18.82 3.00
C ASP A 37 8.12 -20.05 2.60
N PRO A 38 7.52 -20.08 1.40
CA PRO A 38 6.65 -21.17 0.97
C PRO A 38 7.43 -22.48 0.72
N ASN A 39 8.72 -22.42 0.42
CA ASN A 39 9.56 -23.60 0.16
C ASN A 39 9.84 -24.35 1.47
N SER A 40 10.31 -23.63 2.49
CA SER A 40 10.58 -24.21 3.82
C SER A 40 9.33 -24.31 4.71
N LYS A 41 8.22 -23.68 4.31
CA LYS A 41 6.96 -23.56 5.08
C LYS A 41 7.18 -22.95 6.47
N ALA A 42 8.16 -22.07 6.59
CA ALA A 42 8.58 -21.48 7.86
C ALA A 42 8.35 -19.97 7.87
N TRP A 43 8.18 -19.44 9.09
CA TRP A 43 8.11 -18.00 9.35
C TRP A 43 9.42 -17.50 9.94
N PHE A 44 9.83 -16.30 9.55
CA PHE A 44 11.05 -15.63 10.02
C PHE A 44 10.72 -14.22 10.51
N GLY A 45 11.53 -13.73 11.46
CA GLY A 45 11.33 -12.46 12.15
C GLY A 45 11.28 -12.63 13.68
N PRO A 46 10.79 -11.63 14.42
CA PRO A 46 10.24 -10.36 13.93
C PRO A 46 11.30 -9.43 13.34
N TYR A 47 10.89 -8.63 12.35
CA TYR A 47 11.63 -7.47 11.84
C TYR A 47 10.90 -6.20 12.27
N ASP A 48 11.65 -5.13 12.54
CA ASP A 48 11.08 -3.79 12.71
C ASP A 48 11.23 -3.00 11.41
N LEU A 49 10.11 -2.70 10.76
CA LEU A 49 10.11 -1.90 9.54
C LEU A 49 9.97 -0.40 9.78
N ARG A 50 9.66 0.06 10.99
CA ARG A 50 9.55 1.50 11.22
C ARG A 50 10.93 2.15 11.02
N PRO A 51 11.05 3.16 10.13
CA PRO A 51 12.29 3.89 9.94
C PRO A 51 12.69 4.66 11.21
N ASP A 52 11.70 5.20 11.92
CA ASP A 52 11.86 5.89 13.20
C ASP A 52 10.52 5.93 13.98
N GLY A 53 10.55 6.47 15.20
CA GLY A 53 9.38 6.52 16.10
C GLY A 53 8.29 7.53 15.72
N SER A 54 8.45 8.32 14.65
CA SER A 54 7.43 9.25 14.17
C SER A 54 6.40 8.58 13.25
N VAL A 55 6.72 7.39 12.73
CA VAL A 55 5.85 6.60 11.85
C VAL A 55 4.87 5.78 12.70
N PHE A 56 3.56 6.05 12.54
CA PHE A 56 2.50 5.40 13.31
C PHE A 56 1.67 4.39 12.50
N ILE A 57 1.76 4.43 11.18
CA ILE A 57 1.20 3.41 10.27
C ILE A 57 2.29 3.04 9.27
N SER A 58 2.52 1.75 9.08
CA SER A 58 3.47 1.16 8.13
C SER A 58 2.73 0.22 7.18
N VAL A 59 2.78 0.50 5.87
CA VAL A 59 2.22 -0.38 4.84
C VAL A 59 3.28 -0.75 3.82
N ILE A 60 3.24 -2.00 3.36
CA ILE A 60 4.25 -2.60 2.49
C ILE A 60 3.66 -3.20 1.22
N GLY A 61 4.44 -3.16 0.14
CA GLY A 61 4.06 -3.68 -1.17
C GLY A 61 5.28 -3.79 -2.08
N PHE A 62 5.15 -4.55 -3.17
CA PHE A 62 6.21 -4.68 -4.17
C PHE A 62 5.92 -3.82 -5.39
N ALA A 63 6.86 -2.94 -5.74
CA ALA A 63 6.83 -2.16 -6.97
C ALA A 63 8.12 -2.43 -7.76
N ASN A 64 7.97 -3.03 -8.95
CA ASN A 64 9.07 -3.39 -9.85
C ASN A 64 10.18 -4.20 -9.15
N GLY A 65 9.78 -5.23 -8.41
CA GLY A 65 10.68 -6.11 -7.66
C GLY A 65 11.31 -5.51 -6.40
N ARG A 66 11.02 -4.25 -6.08
CA ARG A 66 11.50 -3.59 -4.85
C ARG A 66 10.44 -3.64 -3.77
N LEU A 67 10.84 -3.99 -2.55
CA LEU A 67 9.98 -3.89 -1.38
C LEU A 67 9.88 -2.42 -0.97
N ILE A 68 8.68 -1.87 -1.08
CA ILE A 68 8.38 -0.48 -0.73
C ILE A 68 7.63 -0.46 0.59
N LEU A 69 8.07 0.45 1.46
CA LEU A 69 7.39 0.82 2.70
C LEU A 69 6.83 2.23 2.53
N VAL A 70 5.55 2.39 2.81
CA VAL A 70 4.92 3.70 2.97
C VAL A 70 4.53 3.87 4.43
N GLY A 71 4.90 5.01 5.00
CA GLY A 71 4.69 5.32 6.40
C GLY A 71 3.92 6.62 6.60
N ALA A 72 2.89 6.58 7.44
CA ALA A 72 2.20 7.76 7.92
C ALA A 72 2.95 8.35 9.13
N VAL A 73 3.25 9.64 9.10
CA VAL A 73 4.00 10.36 10.13
C VAL A 73 3.06 11.18 11.01
N GLY A 74 3.23 11.13 12.32
CA GLY A 74 2.39 11.85 13.28
C GLY A 74 1.50 10.90 14.08
N ASN A 75 0.19 11.13 14.05
CA ASN A 75 -0.80 10.24 14.68
C ASN A 75 -2.14 10.30 13.92
N ALA A 76 -3.11 9.49 14.33
CA ALA A 76 -4.38 9.36 13.63
C ALA A 76 -5.17 10.67 13.50
N GLU A 77 -5.11 11.56 14.50
CA GLU A 77 -5.83 12.86 14.49
C GLU A 77 -4.99 13.99 13.88
N ASN A 78 -3.69 13.76 13.67
CA ASN A 78 -2.75 14.75 13.16
C ASN A 78 -1.73 14.10 12.24
N LEU A 79 -2.18 13.71 11.05
CA LEU A 79 -1.30 13.25 9.98
C LEU A 79 -0.41 14.41 9.52
N LYS A 80 0.89 14.33 9.80
CA LYS A 80 1.89 15.35 9.45
C LYS A 80 2.50 15.14 8.08
N GLY A 81 2.50 13.91 7.59
CA GLY A 81 3.07 13.58 6.30
C GLY A 81 2.96 12.10 5.98
N VAL A 82 3.21 11.78 4.72
CA VAL A 82 3.35 10.40 4.24
C VAL A 82 4.68 10.30 3.51
N LYS A 83 5.47 9.28 3.85
CA LYS A 83 6.82 9.09 3.32
C LYS A 83 6.98 7.70 2.75
N VAL A 84 7.88 7.57 1.79
CA VAL A 84 8.14 6.33 1.04
C VAL A 84 9.60 5.94 1.20
N TRP A 85 9.83 4.67 1.50
CA TRP A 85 11.15 4.08 1.62
C TRP A 85 11.27 2.83 0.76
N GLU A 86 12.46 2.63 0.19
CA GLU A 86 12.88 1.33 -0.32
C GLU A 86 13.50 0.53 0.83
N VAL A 87 13.01 -0.69 1.04
CA VAL A 87 13.51 -1.61 2.06
C VAL A 87 14.52 -2.58 1.42
N LYS A 88 15.73 -2.63 1.98
CA LYS A 88 16.86 -3.42 1.48
C LYS A 88 17.47 -4.27 2.59
N GLY A 89 18.21 -5.29 2.17
CA GLY A 89 18.96 -6.17 3.07
C GLY A 89 18.21 -7.46 3.39
N ALA A 90 18.96 -8.51 3.72
CA ALA A 90 18.41 -9.84 3.95
C ALA A 90 17.51 -9.90 5.21
N LEU A 91 17.72 -8.98 6.15
CA LEU A 91 16.97 -8.86 7.40
C LEU A 91 16.11 -7.59 7.44
N LEU A 92 15.87 -6.95 6.28
CA LEU A 92 15.09 -5.71 6.15
C LEU A 92 15.67 -4.54 6.96
N GLU A 93 16.98 -4.52 7.14
CA GLU A 93 17.67 -3.61 8.05
C GLU A 93 17.89 -2.21 7.46
N ARG A 94 17.91 -2.05 6.13
CA ARG A 94 18.13 -0.76 5.46
C ARG A 94 16.81 -0.21 4.92
N LYS A 95 16.49 1.04 5.28
CA LYS A 95 15.33 1.80 4.79
C LYS A 95 15.83 3.10 4.17
N GLU A 96 15.81 3.18 2.86
CA GLU A 96 16.27 4.37 2.12
C GLU A 96 15.07 5.22 1.73
N MET A 97 15.00 6.46 2.21
CA MET A 97 13.88 7.37 1.90
C MET A 97 13.99 7.80 0.44
N ILE A 98 12.93 7.55 -0.34
CA ILE A 98 12.88 7.86 -1.77
C ILE A 98 11.83 8.93 -2.09
N GLY A 99 10.96 9.28 -1.15
CA GLY A 99 10.13 10.46 -1.32
C GLY A 99 9.24 10.80 -0.14
N GLU A 100 8.73 12.03 -0.17
CA GLU A 100 7.78 12.58 0.77
C GLU A 100 6.60 13.15 0.00
N MET A 101 5.39 12.85 0.47
CA MET A 101 4.14 13.30 -0.15
C MET A 101 3.99 14.82 0.03
N PRO A 102 3.64 15.56 -1.04
CA PRO A 102 3.34 16.98 -0.94
C PRO A 102 2.23 17.28 0.07
N ALA A 103 2.36 18.38 0.82
CA ALA A 103 1.40 18.74 1.88
C ALA A 103 -0.05 18.83 1.39
N GLU A 104 -0.27 19.34 0.18
CA GLU A 104 -1.60 19.42 -0.44
C GLU A 104 -2.25 18.04 -0.60
N MET A 105 -1.47 17.01 -0.97
CA MET A 105 -1.96 15.63 -1.10
C MET A 105 -2.11 14.94 0.26
N VAL A 106 -1.34 15.35 1.26
CA VAL A 106 -1.54 14.87 2.64
C VAL A 106 -2.91 15.30 3.16
N GLU A 107 -3.34 16.54 2.88
CA GLU A 107 -4.70 16.99 3.22
C GLU A 107 -5.78 16.21 2.45
N MET A 108 -5.53 15.85 1.19
CA MET A 108 -6.46 15.00 0.42
C MET A 108 -6.62 13.61 1.05
N VAL A 109 -5.55 13.01 1.57
CA VAL A 109 -5.60 11.70 2.26
C VAL A 109 -6.35 11.79 3.59
N LYS A 110 -6.27 12.92 4.31
CA LYS A 110 -7.00 13.11 5.56
C LYS A 110 -8.52 13.04 5.36
N GLY A 111 -9.02 13.52 4.23
CA GLY A 111 -10.45 13.60 3.97
C GLY A 111 -11.15 14.62 4.88
N GLU A 112 -12.48 14.52 4.98
CA GLU A 112 -13.31 15.47 5.70
C GLU A 112 -13.21 15.30 7.22
N SER A 113 -13.04 14.07 7.72
CA SER A 113 -12.93 13.84 9.17
C SER A 113 -11.61 14.33 9.76
N GLY A 114 -10.58 14.52 8.93
CA GLY A 114 -9.22 14.83 9.38
C GLY A 114 -8.50 13.64 10.03
N CYS A 115 -9.16 12.48 10.17
CA CYS A 115 -8.65 11.33 10.91
C CYS A 115 -8.22 10.20 9.96
N VAL A 116 -6.98 9.72 10.14
CA VAL A 116 -6.41 8.64 9.34
C VAL A 116 -6.03 7.48 10.26
N THR A 117 -6.92 6.48 10.32
CA THR A 117 -6.73 5.28 11.15
C THR A 117 -6.00 4.15 10.42
N SER A 118 -5.93 4.21 9.09
CA SER A 118 -5.19 3.24 8.26
C SER A 118 -4.88 3.87 6.90
N ILE A 119 -3.91 3.30 6.19
CA ILE A 119 -3.64 3.59 4.78
C ILE A 119 -3.89 2.30 3.99
N GLY A 120 -4.67 2.40 2.92
CA GLY A 120 -4.80 1.34 1.92
C GLY A 120 -3.71 1.52 0.87
N MET A 121 -3.06 0.42 0.47
CA MET A 121 -2.00 0.46 -0.52
C MET A 121 -2.15 -0.66 -1.54
N SER A 122 -1.84 -0.35 -2.80
CA SER A 122 -1.66 -1.33 -3.88
C SER A 122 -0.49 -0.90 -4.76
N CYS A 123 0.23 -1.86 -5.34
CA CYS A 123 1.41 -1.58 -6.17
C CYS A 123 1.26 -2.20 -7.55
N MET A 124 1.76 -1.52 -8.58
CA MET A 124 1.66 -1.94 -9.98
C MET A 124 2.81 -1.35 -10.79
N GLY A 125 3.62 -2.20 -11.42
CA GLY A 125 4.81 -1.73 -12.13
C GLY A 125 5.69 -0.87 -11.21
N ASN A 126 5.92 0.38 -11.58
CA ASN A 126 6.65 1.37 -10.78
C ASN A 126 5.75 2.28 -9.92
N SER A 127 4.45 2.01 -9.84
CA SER A 127 3.50 2.89 -9.16
C SER A 127 2.99 2.29 -7.85
N VAL A 128 2.76 3.16 -6.87
CA VAL A 128 2.17 2.85 -5.57
C VAL A 128 0.91 3.69 -5.42
N CYS A 129 -0.25 3.04 -5.35
CA CYS A 129 -1.53 3.68 -5.13
C CYS A 129 -1.87 3.66 -3.64
N LEU A 130 -2.24 4.81 -3.09
CA LEU A 130 -2.56 5.05 -1.69
C LEU A 130 -3.96 5.66 -1.57
N HIS A 131 -4.68 5.30 -0.52
CA HIS A 131 -5.95 5.93 -0.17
C HIS A 131 -6.23 5.79 1.33
N ASN A 132 -7.10 6.63 1.86
CA ASN A 132 -7.69 6.44 3.17
C ASN A 132 -8.86 5.43 3.05
N PRO A 133 -8.79 4.24 3.66
CA PRO A 133 -9.87 3.25 3.55
C PRO A 133 -11.20 3.70 4.17
N ALA A 134 -11.17 4.66 5.11
CA ALA A 134 -12.38 5.21 5.71
C ALA A 134 -13.03 6.28 4.82
N GLU A 135 -12.22 7.01 4.04
CA GLU A 135 -12.67 8.09 3.15
C GLU A 135 -11.92 8.03 1.82
N PRO A 136 -12.23 7.06 0.93
CA PRO A 136 -11.45 6.80 -0.27
C PRO A 136 -11.82 7.72 -1.46
N ALA A 137 -12.22 8.96 -1.18
CA ALA A 137 -12.63 9.94 -2.19
C ALA A 137 -11.46 10.39 -3.08
N GLU A 138 -10.25 10.37 -2.55
CA GLU A 138 -9.02 10.67 -3.28
C GLU A 138 -8.10 9.44 -3.27
N ILE A 139 -7.57 9.12 -4.44
CA ILE A 139 -6.54 8.10 -4.63
C ILE A 139 -5.24 8.82 -5.01
N ILE A 140 -4.20 8.63 -4.21
CA ILE A 140 -2.88 9.21 -4.48
C ILE A 140 -2.01 8.16 -5.17
N ILE A 141 -1.40 8.51 -6.28
CA ILE A 141 -0.48 7.68 -7.04
C ILE A 141 0.93 8.24 -6.86
N CYS A 142 1.84 7.38 -6.41
CA CYS A 142 3.26 7.65 -6.27
C CYS A 142 4.02 6.86 -7.33
N GLU A 143 4.60 7.54 -8.33
CA GLU A 143 5.37 6.88 -9.38
C GLU A 143 6.85 6.92 -9.05
N LEU A 144 7.49 5.75 -9.02
CA LEU A 144 8.88 5.61 -8.62
C LEU A 144 9.81 5.80 -9.83
N GLU A 145 10.50 6.94 -9.89
CA GLU A 145 11.37 7.32 -11.01
C GLU A 145 12.75 7.80 -10.53
N GLY A 146 13.83 7.39 -11.20
CA GLY A 146 15.15 8.00 -11.03
C GLY A 146 15.75 7.98 -9.62
N GLY A 147 15.28 7.09 -8.73
CA GLY A 147 15.70 7.05 -7.32
C GLY A 147 14.86 7.93 -6.39
N GLY A 148 13.85 8.62 -6.91
CA GLY A 148 12.85 9.37 -6.16
C GLY A 148 11.42 8.89 -6.44
N CYS A 149 10.45 9.80 -6.26
CA CYS A 149 9.10 9.59 -6.74
C CYS A 149 8.38 10.90 -7.12
N THR A 150 7.44 10.79 -8.06
CA THR A 150 6.46 11.84 -8.38
C THR A 150 5.10 11.46 -7.80
N TRP A 151 4.24 12.46 -7.62
CA TRP A 151 2.94 12.28 -6.96
C TRP A 151 1.83 12.87 -7.82
N VAL A 152 0.71 12.16 -7.90
CA VAL A 152 -0.51 12.57 -8.60
C VAL A 152 -1.71 12.19 -7.74
N SER A 153 -2.76 13.01 -7.72
CA SER A 153 -4.05 12.65 -7.14
C SER A 153 -5.07 12.35 -8.23
N VAL A 154 -5.97 11.41 -7.94
CA VAL A 154 -7.08 11.03 -8.80
C VAL A 154 -8.34 10.99 -7.94
N HIS A 155 -9.32 11.81 -8.31
CA HIS A 155 -10.63 11.81 -7.69
C HIS A 155 -11.36 10.49 -7.98
N ASN A 156 -12.01 9.93 -6.97
CA ASN A 156 -12.74 8.69 -7.07
C ASN A 156 -14.24 8.92 -7.21
N ASP A 157 -14.71 9.04 -8.47
CA ASP A 157 -16.12 9.29 -8.81
C ASP A 157 -17.10 8.21 -8.28
N VAL A 158 -16.60 7.03 -7.91
CA VAL A 158 -17.43 5.97 -7.32
C VAL A 158 -17.87 6.33 -5.89
N VAL A 159 -17.12 7.19 -5.20
CA VAL A 159 -17.41 7.60 -3.82
C VAL A 159 -18.38 8.77 -3.84
N ASN A 160 -19.60 8.51 -3.33
CA ASN A 160 -20.66 9.48 -3.16
C ASN A 160 -21.48 9.13 -1.93
N ASP A 161 -22.46 9.97 -1.57
CA ASP A 161 -23.29 9.76 -0.37
C ASP A 161 -24.02 8.40 -0.36
N GLY A 162 -24.33 7.84 -1.52
CA GLY A 162 -24.94 6.51 -1.65
C GLY A 162 -23.96 5.35 -1.46
N SER A 163 -22.66 5.54 -1.72
CA SER A 163 -21.63 4.51 -1.57
C SER A 163 -20.83 4.62 -0.27
N ARG A 164 -21.04 5.67 0.54
CA ARG A 164 -20.34 5.92 1.83
C ARG A 164 -20.34 4.75 2.81
N MET A 165 -21.37 3.89 2.79
CA MET A 165 -21.49 2.72 3.68
C MET A 165 -21.08 1.40 2.99
N GLN A 166 -20.66 1.45 1.73
CA GLN A 166 -20.27 0.28 0.96
C GLN A 166 -18.78 0.00 1.12
N ARG A 167 -18.40 -1.28 1.03
CA ARG A 167 -17.01 -1.68 1.02
C ARG A 167 -16.39 -1.38 -0.35
N LEU A 168 -15.50 -0.41 -0.42
CA LEU A 168 -14.66 -0.20 -1.59
C LEU A 168 -13.43 -1.10 -1.54
N VAL A 169 -13.05 -1.66 -2.69
CA VAL A 169 -11.78 -2.36 -2.88
C VAL A 169 -11.03 -1.65 -4.00
N VAL A 170 -9.90 -1.04 -3.65
CA VAL A 170 -8.99 -0.44 -4.63
C VAL A 170 -7.88 -1.45 -4.91
N THR A 171 -7.57 -1.65 -6.20
CA THR A 171 -6.47 -2.49 -6.66
C THR A 171 -5.89 -1.89 -7.93
N CYS A 172 -4.71 -2.35 -8.32
CA CYS A 172 -4.03 -1.93 -9.54
C CYS A 172 -3.39 -3.16 -10.21
N SER A 173 -3.36 -3.18 -11.54
CA SER A 173 -2.78 -4.28 -12.31
C SER A 173 -2.09 -3.75 -13.57
N ASN A 174 -0.97 -4.39 -13.95
CA ASN A 174 -0.25 -4.06 -15.18
C ASN A 174 -1.05 -4.63 -16.36
N VAL A 175 -1.84 -3.79 -17.01
CA VAL A 175 -2.62 -4.16 -18.20
C VAL A 175 -2.09 -3.37 -19.39
N GLY A 176 -1.56 -4.08 -20.39
CA GLY A 176 -1.14 -3.47 -21.64
C GLY A 176 -2.26 -3.42 -22.68
N LEU A 177 -2.09 -2.60 -23.71
CA LEU A 177 -2.96 -2.65 -24.91
C LEU A 177 -3.09 -4.07 -25.50
N PRO A 178 -2.02 -4.91 -25.56
CA PRO A 178 -2.17 -6.29 -26.02
C PRO A 178 -3.12 -7.13 -25.15
N ASP A 179 -3.08 -6.96 -23.83
CA ASP A 179 -3.97 -7.66 -22.90
C ASP A 179 -5.41 -7.21 -23.11
N LEU A 180 -5.63 -5.90 -23.31
CA LEU A 180 -6.93 -5.34 -23.62
C LEU A 180 -7.47 -5.85 -24.96
N HIS A 181 -6.64 -5.85 -26.01
CA HIS A 181 -7.01 -6.41 -27.31
C HIS A 181 -7.44 -7.87 -27.20
N LYS A 182 -6.68 -8.67 -26.43
CA LYS A 182 -7.01 -10.07 -26.18
C LYS A 182 -8.33 -10.21 -25.42
N ALA A 183 -8.57 -9.39 -24.39
CA ALA A 183 -9.81 -9.40 -23.63
C ALA A 183 -11.02 -9.04 -24.49
N VAL A 184 -10.91 -8.01 -25.33
CA VAL A 184 -11.99 -7.56 -26.24
C VAL A 184 -12.31 -8.62 -27.30
N GLN A 185 -11.29 -9.32 -27.82
CA GLN A 185 -11.49 -10.42 -28.78
C GLN A 185 -12.21 -11.63 -28.17
N VAL A 186 -11.99 -11.91 -26.88
CA VAL A 186 -12.62 -13.03 -26.15
C VAL A 186 -14.04 -12.67 -25.68
N GLY A 187 -14.31 -11.39 -25.39
CA GLY A 187 -15.60 -10.90 -24.90
C GLY A 187 -16.64 -10.54 -25.96
N ALA A 188 -16.30 -10.56 -27.26
CA ALA A 188 -17.28 -10.33 -28.31
C ALA A 188 -18.26 -11.51 -28.38
N PRO A 189 -19.58 -11.32 -28.20
CA PRO A 189 -20.55 -12.35 -28.51
C PRO A 189 -20.36 -12.71 -29.97
N ARG A 190 -20.12 -13.99 -30.28
CA ARG A 190 -20.28 -14.48 -31.65
C ARG A 190 -21.76 -14.33 -31.98
N ILE A 191 -22.11 -13.23 -32.64
CA ILE A 191 -23.36 -13.12 -33.37
C ILE A 191 -23.22 -14.13 -34.51
N VAL A 192 -23.80 -15.32 -34.32
CA VAL A 192 -24.07 -16.30 -35.37
C VAL A 192 -25.50 -16.08 -35.83
#